data_AF-A0A9D7PD34-F1
#
_entry.id   AF-A0A9D7PD34-F1
#
_cell.length_a   1.000
_cell.length_b   1.000
_cell.length_c   1.000
_cell.angle_alpha   90.00
_cell.angle_beta   90.00
_cell.angle_gamma   90.00
#
_symmetry.space_group_name_H-M   'P 1'
#
loop_
_entity.id
_entity.type
_entity.pdbx_description
1 polymer ?
#
loop_
_entity_poly.entity_id
_entity_poly.type
_entity_poly.pdbx_seq_one_letter_code
_entity_poly.pdbx_strand_id
1 'polypeptide(L)' 'MGTYSKRHPTEGEIDGGVTPGNAVGVFDTDIGRIGLAICFDLNWRDLWAGMKAEGADIVAWISAYEGGFSAAGICLSA' A
#
# COMPACT_ATOMS: atom_id res chain seq x y z
N MET A 1 2.61 -17.64 3.06
CA MET A 1 2.88 -16.46 3.92
C MET A 1 3.75 -15.48 3.14
N GLY A 2 3.39 -14.20 3.16
CA GLY A 2 4.14 -13.12 2.52
C GLY A 2 4.45 -12.00 3.49
N THR A 3 5.36 -11.10 3.12
CA THR A 3 5.71 -9.92 3.91
C THR A 3 5.82 -8.72 2.97
N TYR A 4 5.33 -7.57 3.42
CA TYR A 4 5.44 -6.30 2.73
C TYR A 4 6.14 -5.29 3.64
N SER A 5 7.13 -4.60 3.09
CA SER A 5 7.80 -3.46 3.72
C SER A 5 7.31 -2.18 3.07
N LYS A 6 6.90 -1.20 3.87
CA LYS A 6 6.36 0.09 3.42
C LYS A 6 7.26 0.70 2.34
N ARG A 7 6.70 0.93 1.16
CA ARG A 7 7.45 1.43 0.01
C ARG A 7 7.73 2.92 0.12
N HIS A 8 6.85 3.67 0.78
CA HIS A 8 7.03 5.11 0.98
C HIS A 8 6.98 5.46 2.48
N PRO A 9 8.08 5.26 3.22
CA PRO A 9 8.18 5.78 4.58
C PRO A 9 8.08 7.31 4.60
N THR A 10 7.60 7.88 5.71
CA THR A 10 7.63 9.32 5.95
C THR A 10 9.05 9.77 6.24
N GLU A 11 9.33 11.07 6.10
CA GLU A 11 10.65 11.64 6.38
C GLU A 11 11.16 11.28 7.79
N GLY A 12 10.30 11.41 8.81
CA GLY A 12 10.66 11.03 10.19
C GLY A 12 10.94 9.54 10.39
N GLU A 13 10.30 8.64 9.62
CA GLU A 13 10.63 7.22 9.65
C GLU A 13 12.02 6.97 9.02
N ILE A 14 12.32 7.65 7.91
CA ILE A 14 13.62 7.56 7.23
C ILE A 14 14.75 8.09 8.14
N ASP A 15 14.54 9.24 8.77
CA ASP A 15 15.48 9.82 9.74
C ASP A 15 15.69 8.90 10.96
N GLY A 16 14.65 8.13 11.33
CA GLY A 16 14.70 7.08 12.34
C GLY A 16 15.36 5.77 11.89
N GLY A 17 15.85 5.68 10.66
CA GLY A 17 16.56 4.52 10.12
C GLY A 17 15.70 3.50 9.36
N VAL A 18 14.42 3.79 9.09
CA VAL A 18 13.56 2.90 8.29
C VAL A 18 14.00 2.97 6.82
N THR A 19 14.31 1.80 6.26
CA THR A 19 14.64 1.68 4.83
C THR A 19 13.37 1.40 4.02
N PRO A 20 13.11 2.13 2.91
CA PRO A 20 11.98 1.86 2.03
C PRO A 20 12.00 0.44 1.45
N GLY A 21 10.83 -0.19 1.39
CA GLY A 21 10.62 -1.41 0.60
C GLY A 21 10.61 -1.12 -0.91
N ASN A 22 10.66 -2.17 -1.73
CA ASN A 22 10.67 -2.05 -3.19
C ASN A 22 9.60 -2.88 -3.91
N ALA A 23 8.83 -3.69 -3.19
CA ALA A 23 7.80 -4.55 -3.76
C ALA A 23 6.46 -3.82 -3.90
N VAL A 24 5.61 -4.29 -4.82
CA VAL A 24 4.20 -3.88 -4.89
C VAL A 24 3.39 -4.57 -3.80
N GLY A 25 3.70 -5.84 -3.50
CA GLY A 25 3.14 -6.56 -2.35
C GLY A 25 1.75 -7.13 -2.58
N VAL A 26 1.52 -7.83 -3.69
CA VAL A 26 0.29 -8.60 -3.96
C VAL A 26 0.50 -10.09 -3.69
N PHE A 27 -0.41 -10.70 -2.94
CA PHE A 27 -0.30 -12.10 -2.50
C PHE A 27 -1.59 -12.88 -2.78
N ASP A 28 -1.45 -14.13 -3.20
CA ASP A 28 -2.58 -15.05 -3.35
C ASP A 28 -3.12 -15.49 -1.98
N THR A 29 -4.44 -15.42 -1.81
CA THR A 29 -5.17 -15.89 -0.61
C THR A 29 -6.43 -16.65 -1.02
N ASP A 30 -7.10 -17.28 -0.05
CA ASP A 30 -8.36 -18.01 -0.26
C ASP A 30 -9.55 -17.10 -0.62
N ILE A 31 -9.43 -15.79 -0.40
CA ILE A 31 -10.44 -14.77 -0.71
C ILE A 31 -10.06 -13.87 -1.89
N GLY A 32 -9.05 -14.26 -2.66
CA GLY A 32 -8.53 -13.50 -3.81
C GLY A 32 -7.11 -12.99 -3.60
N ARG A 33 -6.64 -12.15 -4.52
CA ARG A 33 -5.31 -11.54 -4.47
C ARG A 33 -5.34 -10.26 -3.65
N ILE A 34 -4.60 -10.23 -2.55
CA ILE A 34 -4.57 -9.09 -1.63
C ILE A 34 -3.29 -8.28 -1.83
N GLY A 35 -3.43 -7.01 -2.18
CA GLY A 35 -2.36 -6.00 -2.13
C GLY A 35 -2.23 -5.38 -0.75
N LEU A 36 -1.01 -5.11 -0.30
CA LEU A 36 -0.73 -4.44 0.98
C LEU A 36 -0.13 -3.05 0.76
N ALA A 37 -0.77 -2.03 1.34
CA ALA A 37 -0.25 -0.66 1.38
C ALA A 37 -0.23 -0.15 2.84
N ILE A 38 0.83 0.57 3.23
CA ILE A 38 0.97 1.06 4.61
C ILE A 38 0.92 2.59 4.63
N CYS A 39 -0.09 3.13 5.30
CA CYS A 39 -0.23 4.53 5.68
C CYS A 39 0.10 5.51 4.53
N PHE A 40 1.30 6.06 4.54
CA PHE A 40 1.74 7.08 3.61
C PHE A 40 1.74 6.62 2.15
N ASP A 41 1.85 5.31 1.89
CA ASP A 41 1.72 4.68 0.56
C ASP A 41 0.46 5.13 -0.22
N LEU A 42 -0.58 5.59 0.47
CA LEU A 42 -1.78 6.16 -0.14
C LEU A 42 -1.48 7.22 -1.21
N ASN A 43 -0.42 8.00 -1.05
CA ASN A 43 -0.14 9.14 -1.94
C ASN A 43 0.51 8.76 -3.28
N TRP A 44 0.87 7.49 -3.49
CA TRP A 44 1.68 7.06 -4.64
C TRP A 44 0.91 6.24 -5.66
N ARG A 45 0.38 6.91 -6.69
CA ARG A 45 -0.45 6.31 -7.75
C ARG A 45 0.24 5.18 -8.51
N ASP A 46 1.57 5.18 -8.61
CA ASP A 46 2.34 4.13 -9.27
C ASP A 46 2.27 2.81 -8.50
N LEU A 47 2.24 2.84 -7.17
CA LEU A 47 2.04 1.65 -6.34
C LEU A 47 0.65 1.05 -6.58
N TRP A 48 -0.39 1.88 -6.60
CA TRP A 48 -1.76 1.45 -6.89
C TRP A 48 -1.91 0.88 -8.31
N ALA A 49 -1.28 1.52 -9.29
CA ALA A 49 -1.23 1.02 -10.66
C ALA A 49 -0.48 -0.33 -10.74
N GLY A 50 0.61 -0.49 -9.99
CA GLY A 50 1.33 -1.75 -9.84
C GLY A 50 0.46 -2.85 -9.26
N MET A 51 -0.28 -2.57 -8.17
CA MET A 51 -1.19 -3.54 -7.56
C MET A 51 -2.30 -3.97 -8.53
N LYS A 52 -2.84 -3.03 -9.31
CA LYS A 52 -3.79 -3.34 -10.39
C LYS A 52 -3.17 -4.25 -11.46
N ALA A 53 -1.96 -3.91 -11.92
CA ALA A 53 -1.26 -4.69 -12.94
C ALA A 53 -0.93 -6.10 -12.47
N GLU A 54 -0.64 -6.27 -11.17
CA GLU A 54 -0.46 -7.58 -10.53
C GLU A 54 -1.77 -8.30 -10.20
N GLY A 55 -2.92 -7.70 -10.52
CA GLY A 55 -4.23 -8.35 -10.35
C GLY A 55 -4.73 -8.40 -8.91
N ALA A 56 -4.44 -7.39 -8.09
CA ALA A 56 -5.03 -7.29 -6.75
C ALA A 56 -6.56 -7.14 -6.84
N ASP A 57 -7.28 -8.06 -6.20
CA ASP A 57 -8.73 -8.02 -6.04
C ASP A 57 -9.14 -7.09 -4.88
N ILE A 58 -8.32 -7.07 -3.83
CA ILE A 58 -8.52 -6.30 -2.60
C ILE A 58 -7.21 -5.62 -2.24
N VAL A 59 -7.25 -4.37 -1.77
CA VAL A 59 -6.08 -3.73 -1.15
C VAL A 59 -6.37 -3.41 0.32
N ALA A 60 -5.55 -3.98 1.20
CA ALA A 60 -5.57 -3.64 2.62
C ALA A 60 -4.64 -2.45 2.85
N TRP A 61 -5.25 -1.29 3.10
CA TRP A 61 -4.53 -0.08 3.49
C TRP A 61 -4.50 0.04 5.02
N ILE A 62 -3.34 -0.28 5.61
CA ILE A 62 -3.15 -0.31 7.07
C ILE A 62 -2.51 1.02 7.47
N SER A 63 -3.18 1.82 8.30
CA SER A 63 -2.72 3.18 8.60
C SER A 63 -2.97 3.62 10.03
N ALA A 64 -2.11 4.51 10.51
CA ALA A 64 -2.33 5.36 11.69
C ALA A 64 -2.66 6.78 11.21
N TYR A 65 -3.66 6.87 10.33
CA TYR A 65 -4.12 8.13 9.74
C TYR A 65 -5.20 8.75 10.64
N GLU A 66 -5.17 10.07 10.83
CA GLU A 66 -6.19 10.75 11.62
C GLU A 66 -7.57 10.62 10.96
N GLY A 67 -8.51 9.99 11.67
CA GLY A 67 -9.90 9.88 11.23
C GLY A 67 -10.57 11.27 11.24
N GLY A 68 -10.98 11.75 10.07
CA GLY A 68 -11.61 13.07 9.91
C GLY A 68 -11.33 13.73 8.57
N PHE A 69 -10.24 13.32 7.92
CA PHE A 69 -9.95 13.66 6.53
C PHE A 69 -10.36 12.53 5.60
N SER A 70 -11.16 12.85 4.57
CA SER A 70 -11.45 11.91 3.50
C SER A 70 -10.17 11.67 2.72
N ALA A 71 -9.63 10.45 2.80
CA ALA A 71 -8.68 9.97 1.83
C ALA A 71 -9.31 10.10 0.44
N ALA A 72 -8.62 10.75 -0.51
CA ALA A 72 -9.07 10.80 -1.89
C ALA A 72 -9.21 9.35 -2.38
N GLY A 73 -10.43 8.94 -2.76
CA GLY A 73 -10.72 7.56 -3.13
C GLY A 73 -9.84 7.13 -4.31
N ILE A 74 -9.10 6.05 -4.14
CA ILE A 74 -8.31 5.45 -5.22
C ILE A 74 -9.14 4.34 -5.81
N CYS A 75 -9.64 4.59 -7.02
CA CYS A 75 -10.36 3.58 -7.77
C CYS A 75 -9.34 2.74 -8.56
N LEU A 76 -9.32 1.44 -8.30
CA LEU A 76 -8.54 0.49 -9.09
C LEU A 76 -9.28 0.08 -10.39
N SER A 77 -10.52 0.55 -10.63
CA SER A 77 -11.29 0.14 -11.81
C SER A 77 -10.89 0.87 -13.09
N ALA A 78 -11.10 0.18 -14.21
CA ALA A 78 -11.67 0.72 -15.43
C ALA A 78 -12.80 -0.24 -15.82
#